data_AF-A0A420J3T8-F1
#
_entry.id   AF-A0A420J3T8-F1
#
_cell.length_a   1.000
_cell.length_b   1.000
_cell.length_c   1.000
_cell.angle_alpha   90.00
_cell.angle_beta   90.00
_cell.angle_gamma   90.00
#
_symmetry.space_group_name_H-M   'P 1'
#
loop_
_entity.id
_entity.type
_entity.pdbx_description
1 polymer ?
#
loop_
_entity_poly.entity_id
_entity_poly.type
_entity_poly.pdbx_seq_one_letter_code
_entity_poly.pdbx_strand_id
1 'polypeptide(L)'
;MSLFSYVRSLFQLDTLDTRFTSSSSIPYKTVIDARKNASGPEKDHSILGLGVKTDYSGRPIAQPSKWNTPEFYFYYVVFVAIVPCMFWVAYDVSRPSDPNYHKFEHLLSPGWVPGRKIDKSDAQYSTFRDNLPYLAALIIIHPLLRKLYNTLRPSRLRRFSSSNKKILTISEAEGNARMEQRTTFDFGFALLYLSFLHGFSILKIIFIIFINYKVATQLPRRIIPVMTWILNISILFANELYSGYKFAKLAEFFNPTGHENSSPNWGEWLDDHGGIMARWEILFNLTVLRLISFNMDYYWSPIQDEATIHEVILVKILPG
;
A
#
# COMPACT_ATOMS: atom_id res chain seq x y z
N MET A 1 -3.10 -36.48 -5.42
CA MET A 1 -3.30 -35.28 -6.27
C MET A 1 -2.03 -35.06 -7.08
N SER A 2 -2.12 -34.90 -8.40
CA SER A 2 -0.94 -34.57 -9.22
C SER A 2 -0.52 -33.12 -8.97
N LEU A 3 0.77 -32.79 -9.12
CA LEU A 3 1.29 -31.43 -8.98
C LEU A 3 0.49 -30.42 -9.82
N PHE A 4 0.06 -30.82 -11.02
CA PHE A 4 -0.76 -30.02 -11.90
C PHE A 4 -2.16 -29.77 -11.35
N SER A 5 -2.79 -30.78 -10.73
CA SER A 5 -4.09 -30.59 -10.04
C SER A 5 -3.97 -29.67 -8.83
N TYR A 6 -2.85 -29.72 -8.11
CA TYR A 6 -2.58 -28.83 -6.98
C TYR A 6 -2.36 -27.39 -7.43
N VAL A 7 -1.49 -27.16 -8.43
CA VAL A 7 -1.28 -25.82 -9.00
C VAL A 7 -2.58 -25.26 -9.56
N ARG A 8 -3.36 -26.06 -10.29
CA ARG A 8 -4.69 -25.65 -10.77
C ARG A 8 -5.63 -25.28 -9.63
N SER A 9 -5.61 -26.01 -8.51
CA SER A 9 -6.44 -25.70 -7.34
C SER A 9 -6.05 -24.39 -6.66
N LEU A 10 -4.77 -24.00 -6.68
CA LEU A 10 -4.32 -22.70 -6.17
C LEU A 10 -4.86 -21.53 -7.00
N PHE A 11 -5.09 -21.75 -8.31
CA PHE A 11 -5.61 -20.74 -9.23
C PHE A 11 -7.13 -20.87 -9.49
N GLN A 12 -7.85 -21.73 -8.78
CA GLN A 12 -9.31 -21.74 -8.84
C GLN A 12 -9.85 -20.43 -8.25
N LEU A 13 -10.90 -19.88 -8.86
CA LEU A 13 -11.52 -18.62 -8.44
C LEU A 13 -11.96 -18.68 -6.96
N ASP A 14 -12.48 -19.84 -6.54
CA ASP A 14 -12.84 -20.17 -5.16
C ASP A 14 -11.68 -20.20 -4.16
N THR A 15 -10.45 -20.37 -4.63
CA THR A 15 -9.23 -20.38 -3.81
C THR A 15 -8.57 -19.00 -3.78
N LEU A 16 -8.66 -18.28 -4.89
CA LEU A 16 -8.07 -16.95 -5.04
C LEU A 16 -8.91 -15.86 -4.36
N ASP A 17 -10.23 -15.89 -4.52
CA ASP A 17 -11.13 -14.96 -3.86
C ASP A 17 -12.56 -15.51 -3.73
N THR A 18 -12.89 -15.94 -2.51
CA THR A 18 -14.20 -16.50 -2.15
C THR A 18 -15.33 -15.47 -2.21
N ARG A 19 -15.04 -14.16 -2.31
CA ARG A 19 -16.07 -13.12 -2.41
C ARG A 19 -16.82 -13.16 -3.74
N PHE A 20 -16.22 -13.73 -4.79
CA PHE A 20 -16.87 -13.88 -6.09
C PHE A 20 -17.78 -15.10 -6.18
N THR A 21 -17.65 -16.06 -5.26
CA THR A 21 -18.39 -17.32 -5.29
C THR A 21 -19.30 -17.51 -4.08
N SER A 22 -19.10 -16.72 -3.02
CA SER A 22 -19.91 -16.72 -1.81
C SER A 22 -20.53 -15.35 -1.58
N SER A 23 -21.82 -15.31 -1.27
CA SER A 23 -22.52 -14.07 -0.90
C SER A 23 -21.84 -13.40 0.29
N SER A 24 -21.69 -12.07 0.26
CA SER A 24 -21.12 -11.27 1.35
C SER A 24 -21.90 -11.35 2.66
N SER A 25 -23.13 -11.85 2.61
CA SER A 25 -24.00 -12.08 3.77
C SER A 25 -23.74 -13.40 4.51
N ILE A 26 -22.90 -14.30 3.99
CA ILE A 26 -22.66 -15.63 4.57
C ILE A 26 -21.32 -15.65 5.31
N PRO A 27 -21.27 -16.05 6.60
CA PRO A 27 -20.03 -16.17 7.34
C PRO A 27 -19.03 -17.13 6.70
N TYR A 28 -17.76 -16.75 6.62
CA TYR A 28 -16.69 -17.55 5.99
C TYR A 28 -16.61 -19.01 6.49
N LYS A 29 -16.89 -19.22 7.78
CA LYS A 29 -16.83 -20.55 8.42
C LYS A 29 -17.89 -21.51 7.87
N THR A 30 -19.11 -21.04 7.59
CA THR A 30 -20.18 -21.90 7.07
C THR A 30 -19.91 -22.34 5.63
N VAL A 31 -19.23 -21.51 4.85
CA VAL A 31 -18.78 -21.85 3.48
C VAL A 31 -17.74 -22.99 3.51
N ILE A 32 -16.78 -22.93 4.43
CA ILE A 32 -15.75 -23.98 4.59
C ILE A 32 -16.37 -25.29 5.08
N ASP A 33 -17.28 -25.22 6.06
CA ASP A 33 -17.90 -26.41 6.65
C ASP A 33 -18.84 -27.10 5.64
N ALA A 34 -19.57 -26.34 4.82
CA ALA A 34 -20.36 -26.87 3.71
C ALA A 34 -19.49 -27.58 2.66
N ARG A 35 -18.31 -27.01 2.35
CA ARG A 35 -17.33 -27.58 1.41
C ARG A 35 -16.76 -28.92 1.90
N LYS A 36 -16.47 -29.05 3.20
CA LYS A 36 -15.92 -30.28 3.78
C LYS A 36 -16.89 -31.48 3.70
N ASN A 37 -18.18 -31.20 3.65
CA ASN A 37 -19.24 -32.21 3.62
C ASN A 37 -19.73 -32.54 2.19
N ALA A 38 -19.32 -31.78 1.16
CA ALA A 38 -19.71 -32.00 -0.22
C ALA A 38 -18.93 -33.17 -0.85
N SER A 39 -19.55 -34.36 -0.86
CA SER A 39 -18.99 -35.60 -1.41
C SER A 39 -19.52 -35.90 -2.82
N GLY A 40 -19.31 -34.98 -3.77
CA GLY A 40 -19.78 -35.13 -5.16
C GLY A 40 -19.02 -34.24 -6.14
N PRO A 41 -19.19 -34.42 -7.47
CA PRO A 41 -18.60 -33.53 -8.45
C PRO A 41 -19.14 -32.12 -8.21
N GLU A 42 -18.26 -31.26 -7.71
CA GLU A 42 -18.51 -29.90 -7.25
C GLU A 42 -19.28 -29.12 -8.34
N LYS A 43 -20.56 -28.83 -8.05
CA LYS A 43 -21.36 -27.93 -8.87
C LYS A 43 -20.98 -26.51 -8.49
N ASP A 44 -20.63 -25.71 -9.49
CA ASP A 44 -20.28 -24.30 -9.31
C ASP A 44 -21.53 -23.56 -8.79
N HIS A 45 -21.46 -23.03 -7.56
CA HIS A 45 -22.57 -22.34 -6.89
C HIS A 45 -22.62 -20.83 -7.22
N SER A 46 -21.86 -20.39 -8.23
CA SER A 46 -21.90 -19.00 -8.69
C SER A 46 -23.32 -18.59 -9.12
N ILE A 47 -23.82 -17.48 -8.56
CA ILE A 47 -25.11 -16.90 -8.96
C ILE A 47 -24.97 -16.44 -10.41
N LEU A 48 -25.68 -17.08 -11.32
CA LEU A 48 -25.67 -16.72 -12.73
C LEU A 48 -26.25 -15.31 -12.93
N GLY A 49 -25.41 -14.39 -13.39
CA GLY A 49 -25.87 -13.10 -13.91
C GLY A 49 -26.78 -13.29 -15.12
N LEU A 50 -27.75 -12.38 -15.29
CA LEU A 50 -28.73 -12.43 -16.37
C LEU A 50 -27.99 -12.37 -17.73
N GLY A 51 -28.05 -13.45 -18.52
CA GLY A 51 -27.40 -13.55 -19.84
C GLY A 51 -26.08 -14.34 -19.89
N VAL A 52 -25.65 -14.99 -18.80
CA VAL A 52 -24.44 -15.84 -18.79
C VAL A 52 -24.75 -17.21 -19.45
N LYS A 53 -23.99 -17.58 -20.50
CA LYS A 53 -24.11 -18.89 -21.15
C LYS A 53 -23.48 -19.97 -20.26
N THR A 54 -24.14 -21.11 -20.09
CA THR A 54 -23.62 -22.26 -19.34
C THR A 54 -23.16 -23.38 -20.25
N ASP A 55 -22.17 -24.15 -19.82
CA ASP A 55 -21.80 -25.40 -20.47
C ASP A 55 -22.76 -26.55 -20.09
N TYR A 56 -22.58 -27.73 -20.69
CA TYR A 56 -23.39 -28.93 -20.40
C TYR A 56 -23.32 -29.39 -18.93
N SER A 57 -22.35 -28.89 -18.16
CA SER A 57 -22.18 -29.15 -16.73
C SER A 57 -22.70 -28.03 -15.81
N GLY A 58 -23.33 -27.00 -16.39
CA GLY A 58 -23.91 -25.86 -15.66
C GLY A 58 -22.90 -24.78 -15.28
N ARG A 59 -21.68 -24.80 -15.81
CA ARG A 59 -20.63 -23.82 -15.46
C ARG A 59 -20.73 -22.57 -16.34
N PRO A 60 -20.51 -21.37 -15.78
CA PRO A 60 -20.51 -20.15 -16.56
C PRO A 60 -19.38 -20.18 -17.60
N ILE A 61 -19.73 -20.07 -18.88
CA ILE A 61 -18.77 -19.96 -19.97
C ILE A 61 -18.26 -18.52 -19.98
N ALA A 62 -16.98 -18.35 -19.65
CA ALA A 62 -16.30 -17.08 -19.81
C ALA A 62 -16.38 -16.61 -21.28
N GLN A 63 -16.61 -15.32 -21.48
CA GLN A 63 -16.58 -14.75 -22.83
C GLN A 63 -15.23 -15.06 -23.50
N PRO A 64 -15.21 -15.42 -24.79
CA PRO A 64 -13.96 -15.70 -25.48
C PRO A 64 -13.06 -14.46 -25.44
N SER A 65 -11.75 -14.67 -25.31
CA SER A 65 -10.80 -13.58 -25.23
C SER A 65 -10.86 -12.74 -26.51
N LYS A 66 -10.91 -11.41 -26.35
CA LYS A 66 -10.89 -10.47 -27.49
C LYS A 66 -9.48 -10.23 -28.05
N TRP A 67 -8.53 -11.09 -27.70
CA TRP A 67 -7.12 -10.91 -28.07
C TRP A 67 -6.86 -11.28 -29.54
N ASN A 68 -7.71 -12.13 -30.12
CA ASN A 68 -7.62 -12.60 -31.50
C ASN A 68 -8.62 -11.88 -32.44
N THR A 69 -8.98 -10.64 -32.13
CA THR A 69 -9.81 -9.82 -33.02
C THR A 69 -8.93 -8.93 -33.90
N PRO A 70 -9.36 -8.59 -35.13
CA PRO A 70 -8.57 -7.75 -36.03
C PRO A 70 -8.23 -6.39 -35.43
N GLU A 71 -9.11 -5.83 -34.58
CA GLU A 71 -8.87 -4.59 -33.85
C GLU A 71 -7.70 -4.73 -32.88
N PHE A 72 -7.59 -5.87 -32.19
CA PHE A 72 -6.51 -6.11 -31.22
C PHE A 72 -5.18 -6.36 -31.92
N TYR A 73 -5.19 -7.03 -33.09
CA TYR A 73 -4.01 -7.13 -33.95
C TYR A 73 -3.53 -5.75 -34.43
N PHE A 74 -4.44 -4.84 -34.79
CA PHE A 74 -4.06 -3.46 -35.10
C PHE A 74 -3.39 -2.78 -33.90
N TYR A 75 -3.91 -2.92 -32.69
CA TYR A 75 -3.26 -2.38 -31.48
C TYR A 75 -1.88 -2.97 -31.24
N TYR A 76 -1.67 -4.26 -31.49
CA TYR A 76 -0.34 -4.86 -31.43
C TYR A 76 0.63 -4.23 -32.42
N VAL A 77 0.21 -4.04 -33.68
CA VAL A 77 1.04 -3.40 -34.70
C VAL A 77 1.40 -1.97 -34.29
N VAL A 78 0.40 -1.20 -33.84
CA VAL A 78 0.60 0.16 -33.33
C VAL A 78 1.59 0.16 -32.16
N PHE A 79 1.43 -0.75 -31.20
CA PHE A 79 2.33 -0.85 -30.05
C PHE A 79 3.76 -1.20 -30.47
N VAL A 80 3.93 -2.22 -31.31
CA VAL A 80 5.24 -2.69 -31.80
C VAL A 80 5.93 -1.64 -32.68
N ALA A 81 5.19 -0.77 -33.36
CA ALA A 81 5.77 0.34 -34.11
C ALA A 81 6.08 1.55 -33.21
N ILE A 82 5.06 2.07 -32.50
CA ILE A 82 5.15 3.32 -31.76
C ILE A 82 6.12 3.22 -30.59
N VAL A 83 6.09 2.15 -29.80
CA VAL A 83 6.91 2.07 -28.58
C VAL A 83 8.40 2.08 -28.92
N PRO A 84 8.92 1.26 -29.87
CA PRO A 84 10.30 1.39 -30.32
C PRO A 84 10.61 2.77 -30.92
N CYS A 85 9.71 3.36 -31.69
CA CYS A 85 9.89 4.72 -32.22
C CYS A 85 10.04 5.76 -31.10
N MET A 86 9.25 5.69 -30.02
CA MET A 86 9.37 6.60 -28.87
C MET A 86 10.76 6.52 -28.24
N PHE A 87 11.29 5.31 -28.05
CA PHE A 87 12.65 5.12 -27.55
C PHE A 87 13.71 5.59 -28.56
N TRP A 88 13.51 5.31 -29.84
CA TRP A 88 14.43 5.68 -30.90
C TRP A 88 14.58 7.20 -31.03
N VAL A 89 13.47 7.93 -31.03
CA VAL A 89 13.48 9.40 -31.12
C VAL A 89 14.19 10.02 -29.92
N ALA A 90 13.88 9.56 -28.70
CA ALA A 90 14.57 10.02 -27.50
C ALA A 90 16.08 9.67 -27.53
N TYR A 91 16.43 8.49 -28.04
CA TYR A 91 17.82 8.06 -28.21
C TYR A 91 18.58 8.92 -29.23
N ASP A 92 17.91 9.38 -30.29
CA ASP A 92 18.50 10.16 -31.36
C ASP A 92 18.75 11.61 -30.94
N VAL A 93 17.74 12.27 -30.36
CA VAL A 93 17.82 13.65 -29.88
C VAL A 93 18.82 13.81 -28.73
N SER A 94 19.04 12.75 -27.93
CA SER A 94 20.00 12.77 -26.81
C SER A 94 21.46 12.55 -27.24
N ARG A 95 21.77 12.54 -28.54
CA ARG A 95 23.15 12.41 -29.03
C ARG A 95 23.90 13.75 -28.97
N PRO A 96 25.22 13.75 -28.68
CA PRO A 96 26.04 14.95 -28.80
C PRO A 96 26.08 15.57 -30.21
N SER A 97 25.71 14.80 -31.24
CA SER A 97 25.60 15.27 -32.62
C SER A 97 24.34 16.09 -32.89
N ASP A 98 23.34 16.07 -31.99
CA ASP A 98 22.11 16.83 -32.17
C ASP A 98 22.39 18.34 -31.99
N PRO A 99 21.90 19.22 -32.88
CA PRO A 99 22.15 20.65 -32.79
C PRO A 99 21.62 21.28 -31.49
N ASN A 100 20.62 20.68 -30.83
CA ASN A 100 20.05 21.17 -29.58
C ASN A 100 20.73 20.61 -28.32
N TYR A 101 21.68 19.68 -28.45
CA TYR A 101 22.29 18.98 -27.31
C TYR A 101 22.90 19.93 -26.27
N HIS A 102 23.53 21.00 -26.72
CA HIS A 102 24.14 22.03 -25.85
C HIS A 102 23.15 22.66 -24.85
N LYS A 103 21.84 22.68 -25.17
CA LYS A 103 20.81 23.30 -24.31
C LYS A 103 20.60 22.55 -23.00
N PHE A 104 20.75 21.23 -23.02
CA PHE A 104 20.50 20.37 -21.86
C PHE A 104 21.72 19.58 -21.42
N GLU A 105 22.86 19.66 -22.11
CA GLU A 105 24.09 18.95 -21.75
C GLU A 105 24.50 19.17 -20.27
N HIS A 106 24.35 20.39 -19.76
CA HIS A 106 24.70 20.73 -18.39
C HIS A 106 23.84 20.03 -17.32
N LEU A 107 22.67 19.50 -17.70
CA LEU A 107 21.76 18.72 -16.86
C LEU A 107 22.08 17.22 -16.90
N LEU A 108 22.92 16.79 -17.85
CA LEU A 108 23.26 15.39 -18.05
C LEU A 108 24.51 15.01 -17.25
N SER A 109 24.46 13.84 -16.62
CA SER A 109 25.58 13.27 -15.85
C SER A 109 25.98 11.89 -16.39
N PRO A 110 27.24 11.44 -16.18
CA PRO A 110 27.65 10.09 -16.56
C PRO A 110 26.74 9.02 -15.95
N GLY A 111 26.21 8.14 -16.83
CA GLY A 111 25.20 7.16 -16.49
C GLY A 111 25.71 5.73 -16.39
N TRP A 112 24.78 4.80 -16.20
CA TRP A 112 25.03 3.35 -16.26
C TRP A 112 24.94 2.80 -17.69
N VAL A 113 24.45 3.60 -18.64
CA VAL A 113 24.37 3.24 -20.06
C VAL A 113 25.74 3.55 -20.70
N PRO A 114 26.45 2.53 -21.24
CA PRO A 114 27.76 2.73 -21.82
C PRO A 114 27.76 3.82 -22.91
N GLY A 115 28.69 4.77 -22.81
CA GLY A 115 28.83 5.85 -23.79
C GLY A 115 27.71 6.88 -23.80
N ARG A 116 26.82 6.91 -22.78
CA ARG A 116 25.72 7.88 -22.70
C ARG A 116 25.64 8.58 -21.35
N LYS A 117 25.33 9.87 -21.40
CA LYS A 117 24.95 10.65 -20.21
C LYS A 117 23.44 10.50 -19.97
N ILE A 118 23.03 10.60 -18.71
CA ILE A 118 21.64 10.47 -18.26
C ILE A 118 21.23 11.78 -17.61
N ASP A 119 19.98 12.18 -17.82
CA ASP A 119 19.38 13.33 -17.15
C ASP A 119 19.29 13.11 -15.64
N LYS A 120 19.87 14.05 -14.89
CA LYS A 120 19.87 14.06 -13.41
C LYS A 120 19.34 15.40 -12.86
N SER A 121 18.66 16.18 -13.69
CA SER A 121 18.06 17.46 -13.27
C SER A 121 16.93 17.29 -12.26
N ASP A 122 16.16 16.21 -12.37
CA ASP A 122 15.07 15.93 -11.44
C ASP A 122 15.60 15.49 -10.07
N ALA A 123 15.24 16.24 -9.04
CA ALA A 123 15.67 15.99 -7.66
C ALA A 123 15.16 14.64 -7.12
N GLN A 124 13.95 14.20 -7.49
CA GLN A 124 13.40 12.93 -7.01
C GLN A 124 14.11 11.74 -7.66
N TYR A 125 14.33 11.80 -8.97
CA TYR A 125 15.06 10.77 -9.71
C TYR A 125 16.51 10.68 -9.26
N SER A 126 17.20 11.82 -9.13
CA SER A 126 18.59 11.88 -8.70
C SER A 126 18.77 11.36 -7.27
N THR A 127 17.96 11.80 -6.31
CA THR A 127 18.00 11.30 -4.93
C THR A 127 17.71 9.80 -4.85
N PHE A 128 16.70 9.30 -5.57
CA PHE A 128 16.41 7.86 -5.61
C PHE A 128 17.60 7.06 -6.17
N ARG A 129 18.16 7.51 -7.29
CA ARG A 129 19.27 6.85 -7.98
C ARG A 129 20.52 6.81 -7.12
N ASP A 130 20.89 7.93 -6.52
CA ASP A 130 22.09 8.04 -5.70
C ASP A 130 21.99 7.15 -4.45
N ASN A 131 20.77 6.91 -3.96
CA ASN A 131 20.51 6.05 -2.82
C ASN A 131 20.18 4.59 -3.17
N LEU A 132 20.21 4.21 -4.46
CA LEU A 132 19.85 2.87 -4.91
C LEU A 132 20.70 1.74 -4.27
N PRO A 133 22.03 1.90 -4.07
CA PRO A 133 22.83 0.91 -3.35
C PRO A 133 22.39 0.73 -1.90
N TYR A 134 22.05 1.82 -1.21
CA TYR A 134 21.57 1.77 0.18
C TYR A 134 20.19 1.09 0.26
N LEU A 135 19.30 1.37 -0.70
CA LEU A 135 18.00 0.71 -0.78
C LEU A 135 18.15 -0.80 -1.06
N ALA A 136 19.07 -1.19 -1.94
CA ALA A 136 19.37 -2.59 -2.20
C ALA A 136 19.90 -3.31 -0.94
N ALA A 137 20.80 -2.66 -0.19
CA ALA A 137 21.27 -3.17 1.09
C ALA A 137 20.11 -3.30 2.10
N LEU A 138 19.21 -2.32 2.17
CA LEU A 138 18.05 -2.34 3.06
C LEU A 138 17.11 -3.52 2.78
N ILE A 139 16.86 -3.83 1.51
CA ILE A 139 16.01 -4.97 1.09
C ILE A 139 16.58 -6.30 1.61
N ILE A 140 17.91 -6.42 1.72
CA ILE A 140 18.59 -7.61 2.24
C ILE A 140 18.62 -7.58 3.78
N ILE A 141 18.97 -6.44 4.37
CA ILE A 141 19.17 -6.29 5.82
C ILE A 141 17.84 -6.40 6.57
N HIS A 142 16.76 -5.80 6.06
CA HIS A 142 15.45 -5.79 6.72
C HIS A 142 14.90 -7.19 7.06
N PRO A 143 14.82 -8.18 6.13
CA PRO A 143 14.38 -9.53 6.47
C PRO A 143 15.36 -10.26 7.40
N LEU A 144 16.67 -9.98 7.34
CA LEU A 144 17.67 -10.53 8.26
C LEU A 144 17.46 -10.00 9.68
N LEU A 145 17.24 -8.69 9.84
CA LEU A 145 16.91 -8.06 11.12
C LEU A 145 15.61 -8.62 11.70
N ARG A 146 14.58 -8.84 10.86
CA ARG A 146 13.34 -9.47 11.30
C ARG A 146 13.58 -10.90 11.80
N LYS A 147 14.38 -11.69 11.08
CA LYS A 147 14.72 -13.06 11.48
C LYS A 147 15.48 -13.05 12.81
N LEU A 148 16.41 -12.12 12.98
CA LEU A 148 17.14 -11.93 14.24
C LEU A 148 16.18 -11.55 15.38
N TYR A 149 15.30 -10.56 15.17
CA TYR A 149 14.29 -10.16 16.16
C TYR A 149 13.40 -11.32 16.61
N ASN A 150 12.91 -12.11 15.66
CA ASN A 150 12.08 -13.30 15.95
C ASN A 150 12.86 -14.38 16.72
N THR A 151 14.16 -14.50 16.47
CA THR A 151 15.04 -15.43 17.18
C THR A 151 15.27 -14.98 18.62
N LEU A 152 15.44 -13.67 18.85
CA LEU A 152 15.65 -13.08 20.17
C LEU A 152 14.35 -13.02 21.00
N ARG A 153 13.19 -12.93 20.35
CA ARG A 153 11.86 -12.93 21.01
C ARG A 153 11.01 -14.13 20.54
N PRO A 154 11.36 -15.36 20.93
CA PRO A 154 10.57 -16.54 20.56
C PRO A 154 9.15 -16.45 21.14
N SER A 155 8.15 -16.74 20.31
CA SER A 155 6.73 -16.71 20.68
C SER A 155 6.47 -17.73 21.80
N ARG A 156 5.96 -17.27 22.95
CA ARG A 156 5.81 -18.10 24.17
C ARG A 156 4.94 -19.35 23.96
N LEU A 157 4.04 -19.34 22.98
CA LEU A 157 3.17 -20.47 22.64
C LEU A 157 3.92 -21.68 22.07
N ARG A 158 5.10 -21.51 21.47
CA ARG A 158 5.86 -22.60 20.84
C ARG A 158 6.43 -23.60 21.86
N ARG A 159 6.46 -23.24 23.14
CA ARG A 159 7.11 -24.04 24.22
C ARG A 159 6.18 -25.05 24.90
N PHE A 160 4.86 -24.95 24.72
CA PHE A 160 3.85 -25.73 25.45
C PHE A 160 3.14 -26.81 24.59
N SER A 161 3.75 -27.23 23.49
CA SER A 161 3.15 -28.16 22.52
C SER A 161 3.32 -29.62 22.93
N SER A 162 2.53 -30.08 23.90
CA SER A 162 2.29 -31.50 24.16
C SER A 162 0.88 -31.69 24.73
N SER A 163 -0.13 -31.89 23.87
CA SER A 163 -1.37 -32.64 24.13
C SER A 163 -2.37 -32.53 22.96
N ASN A 164 -2.99 -33.67 22.61
CA ASN A 164 -3.61 -34.01 21.33
C ASN A 164 -5.02 -33.44 21.01
N LYS A 165 -5.63 -32.60 21.86
CA LYS A 165 -6.99 -32.04 21.61
C LYS A 165 -7.04 -30.54 21.28
N LYS A 166 -5.87 -29.93 21.04
CA LYS A 166 -5.64 -28.48 21.12
C LYS A 166 -5.39 -27.82 19.75
N ILE A 167 -5.61 -28.51 18.63
CA ILE A 167 -5.07 -28.15 17.30
C ILE A 167 -5.73 -26.89 16.69
N LEU A 168 -7.05 -26.69 16.81
CA LEU A 168 -7.74 -25.52 16.20
C LEU A 168 -7.50 -24.21 16.96
N THR A 169 -7.57 -24.23 18.30
CA THR A 169 -7.32 -23.05 19.14
C THR A 169 -5.84 -22.67 19.19
N ILE A 170 -4.92 -23.64 19.04
CA ILE A 170 -3.50 -23.35 18.85
C ILE A 170 -3.27 -22.62 17.54
N SER A 171 -3.96 -22.97 16.45
CA SER A 171 -3.73 -22.34 15.14
C SER A 171 -4.05 -20.84 15.13
N GLU A 172 -5.15 -20.44 15.76
CA GLU A 172 -5.54 -19.03 15.88
C GLU A 172 -4.60 -18.26 16.82
N ALA A 173 -4.31 -18.82 17.99
CA ALA A 173 -3.42 -18.18 18.96
C ALA A 173 -1.97 -18.07 18.47
N GLU A 174 -1.48 -19.07 17.72
CA GLU A 174 -0.18 -19.03 17.07
C GLU A 174 -0.15 -18.05 15.89
N GLY A 175 -1.26 -17.94 15.15
CA GLY A 175 -1.45 -16.92 14.11
C GLY A 175 -1.36 -15.51 14.67
N ASN A 176 -2.12 -15.21 15.73
CA ASN A 176 -2.13 -13.90 16.38
C ASN A 176 -0.76 -13.53 16.96
N ALA A 177 -0.07 -14.48 17.62
CA ALA A 177 1.26 -14.23 18.15
C ALA A 177 2.29 -13.92 17.04
N ARG A 178 2.20 -14.60 15.89
CA ARG A 178 3.05 -14.29 14.72
C ARG A 178 2.72 -12.93 14.12
N MET A 179 1.43 -12.57 14.05
CA MET A 179 1.00 -11.26 13.56
C MET A 179 1.53 -10.15 14.46
N GLU A 180 1.34 -10.26 15.78
CA GLU A 180 1.82 -9.27 16.76
C GLU A 180 3.35 -9.06 16.67
N GLN A 181 4.12 -10.15 16.55
CA GLN A 181 5.57 -10.08 16.39
C GLN A 181 5.98 -9.34 15.11
N ARG A 182 5.29 -9.61 13.99
CA ARG A 182 5.54 -8.93 12.72
C ARG A 182 5.20 -7.45 12.83
N THR A 183 4.00 -7.14 13.31
CA THR A 183 3.52 -5.76 13.46
C THR A 183 4.42 -4.95 14.39
N THR A 184 4.87 -5.51 15.51
CA THR A 184 5.75 -4.81 16.46
C THR A 184 7.10 -4.47 15.84
N PHE A 185 7.72 -5.44 15.15
CA PHE A 185 8.97 -5.21 14.43
C PHE A 185 8.79 -4.18 13.31
N ASP A 186 7.76 -4.35 12.49
CA ASP A 186 7.46 -3.49 11.34
C ASP A 186 7.19 -2.05 11.75
N PHE A 187 6.40 -1.87 12.80
CA PHE A 187 6.10 -0.55 13.32
C PHE A 187 7.37 0.16 13.83
N GLY A 188 8.17 -0.53 14.65
CA GLY A 188 9.42 0.03 15.17
C GLY A 188 10.45 0.34 14.08
N PHE A 189 10.62 -0.58 13.14
CA PHE A 189 11.51 -0.39 12.00
C PHE A 189 11.03 0.74 11.08
N ALA A 190 9.72 0.82 10.80
CA ALA A 190 9.14 1.89 10.00
C ALA A 190 9.37 3.25 10.67
N LEU A 191 9.17 3.38 11.98
CA LEU A 191 9.41 4.65 12.69
C LEU A 191 10.88 5.09 12.57
N LEU A 192 11.83 4.17 12.78
CA LEU A 192 13.26 4.43 12.60
C LEU A 192 13.57 4.83 11.15
N TYR A 193 13.06 4.05 10.18
CA TYR A 193 13.27 4.29 8.76
C TYR A 193 12.73 5.63 8.30
N LEU A 194 11.49 6.00 8.68
CA LEU A 194 10.91 7.29 8.35
C LEU A 194 11.68 8.44 9.01
N SER A 195 12.22 8.25 10.22
CA SER A 195 13.01 9.27 10.91
C SER A 195 14.33 9.53 10.19
N PHE A 196 14.97 8.48 9.67
CA PHE A 196 16.16 8.62 8.82
C PHE A 196 15.84 9.27 7.47
N LEU A 197 14.69 8.93 6.89
CA LEU A 197 14.30 9.42 5.57
C LEU A 197 13.90 10.90 5.58
N HIS A 198 13.12 11.33 6.58
CA HIS A 198 12.51 12.66 6.62
C HIS A 198 13.00 13.55 7.79
N GLY A 199 13.91 13.05 8.62
CA GLY A 199 14.42 13.80 9.77
C GLY A 199 13.30 14.30 10.67
N PHE A 200 13.35 15.57 11.06
CA PHE A 200 12.31 16.20 11.88
C PHE A 200 10.99 16.42 11.15
N SER A 201 10.96 16.39 9.82
CA SER A 201 9.71 16.52 9.05
C SER A 201 8.77 15.33 9.26
N ILE A 202 9.25 14.20 9.81
CA ILE A 202 8.38 13.07 10.22
C ILE A 202 7.28 13.52 11.19
N LEU A 203 7.55 14.50 12.05
CA LEU A 203 6.56 15.00 13.02
C LEU A 203 5.36 15.62 12.32
N LYS A 204 5.58 16.35 11.23
CA LYS A 204 4.54 16.93 10.37
C LYS A 204 3.70 15.81 9.74
N ILE A 205 4.36 14.80 9.18
CA ILE A 205 3.71 13.65 8.53
C ILE A 205 2.83 12.89 9.53
N ILE A 206 3.37 12.54 10.70
CA ILE A 206 2.62 11.83 11.76
C ILE A 206 1.43 12.66 12.21
N PHE A 207 1.60 13.98 12.38
CA PHE A 207 0.52 14.87 12.77
C PHE A 207 -0.61 14.89 11.74
N ILE A 208 -0.30 15.00 10.45
CA ILE A 208 -1.31 14.95 9.38
C ILE A 208 -2.04 13.61 9.37
N ILE A 209 -1.30 12.49 9.45
CA ILE A 209 -1.89 11.14 9.51
C ILE A 209 -2.81 11.01 10.73
N PHE A 210 -2.38 11.52 11.88
CA PHE A 210 -3.15 11.47 13.12
C PHE A 210 -4.45 12.25 13.03
N ILE A 211 -4.43 13.49 12.52
CA ILE A 211 -5.66 14.27 12.29
C ILE A 211 -6.60 13.51 11.34
N ASN A 212 -6.05 12.95 10.26
CA ASN A 212 -6.84 12.20 9.30
C ASN A 212 -7.50 10.95 9.92
N TYR A 213 -6.76 10.21 10.73
CA TYR A 213 -7.28 9.09 11.50
C TYR A 213 -8.39 9.50 12.48
N LYS A 214 -8.25 10.67 13.12
CA LYS A 214 -9.27 11.21 14.02
C LYS A 214 -10.55 11.59 13.27
N VAL A 215 -10.44 12.12 12.06
CA VAL A 215 -11.60 12.39 11.18
C VAL A 215 -12.39 11.12 10.89
N ALA A 216 -11.73 10.00 10.58
CA ALA A 216 -12.43 8.73 10.37
C ALA A 216 -13.05 8.17 11.66
N THR A 217 -12.33 8.21 12.78
CA THR A 217 -12.72 7.44 13.98
C THR A 217 -13.58 8.17 14.99
N GLN A 218 -13.60 9.51 14.99
CA GLN A 218 -14.30 10.30 16.01
C GLN A 218 -15.48 11.11 15.48
N LEU A 219 -15.60 11.31 14.16
CA LEU A 219 -16.70 12.08 13.60
C LEU A 219 -17.95 11.22 13.34
N PRO A 220 -19.15 11.84 13.31
CA PRO A 220 -20.35 11.15 12.88
C PRO A 220 -20.20 10.62 11.45
N ARG A 221 -20.55 9.34 11.23
CA ARG A 221 -20.34 8.65 9.95
C ARG A 221 -20.86 9.40 8.73
N ARG A 222 -22.00 10.10 8.86
CA ARG A 222 -22.60 10.89 7.76
C ARG A 222 -21.69 11.99 7.21
N ILE A 223 -20.78 12.52 8.03
CA ILE A 223 -19.93 13.66 7.68
C ILE A 223 -18.51 13.21 7.30
N ILE A 224 -18.12 11.96 7.61
CA ILE A 224 -16.77 11.42 7.35
C ILE A 224 -16.32 11.64 5.89
N PRO A 225 -17.12 11.30 4.85
CA PRO A 225 -16.66 11.46 3.48
C PRO A 225 -16.37 12.92 3.13
N VAL A 226 -17.28 13.83 3.49
CA VAL A 226 -17.15 15.27 3.21
C VAL A 226 -15.93 15.85 3.92
N MET A 227 -15.77 15.57 5.21
CA MET A 227 -14.63 16.06 6.00
C MET A 227 -13.30 15.48 5.51
N THR A 228 -13.30 14.21 5.08
CA THR A 228 -12.14 13.56 4.49
C THR A 228 -11.68 14.27 3.22
N TRP A 229 -12.60 14.55 2.29
CA TRP A 229 -12.25 15.25 1.05
C TRP A 229 -11.77 16.68 1.30
N ILE A 230 -12.50 17.44 2.12
CA ILE A 230 -12.14 18.82 2.46
C ILE A 230 -10.75 18.86 3.12
N LEU A 231 -10.51 18.02 4.13
CA LEU A 231 -9.23 17.97 4.83
C LEU A 231 -8.08 17.60 3.89
N ASN A 232 -8.21 16.51 3.12
CA ASN A 232 -7.14 16.04 2.25
C ASN A 232 -6.83 17.01 1.11
N ILE A 233 -7.86 17.60 0.46
CA ILE A 233 -7.65 18.63 -0.56
C ILE A 233 -6.96 19.86 0.05
N SER A 234 -7.39 20.29 1.24
CA SER A 234 -6.77 21.42 1.94
C SER A 234 -5.30 21.15 2.27
N ILE A 235 -4.97 19.92 2.68
CA ILE A 235 -3.58 19.51 2.92
C ILE A 235 -2.76 19.56 1.63
N LEU A 236 -3.30 19.11 0.49
CA LEU A 236 -2.59 19.18 -0.80
C LEU A 236 -2.27 20.62 -1.19
N PHE A 237 -3.25 21.53 -1.07
CA PHE A 237 -3.03 22.96 -1.34
C PHE A 237 -2.03 23.56 -0.35
N ALA A 238 -2.15 23.26 0.94
CA ALA A 238 -1.26 23.78 1.96
C ALA A 238 0.18 23.25 1.79
N ASN A 239 0.36 21.99 1.40
CA ASN A 239 1.66 21.42 1.08
C ASN A 239 2.36 22.18 -0.06
N GLU A 240 1.62 22.50 -1.12
CA GLU A 240 2.14 23.25 -2.28
C GLU A 240 2.42 24.72 -1.92
N LEU A 241 1.47 25.42 -1.30
CA LEU A 241 1.58 26.84 -0.97
C LEU A 241 2.68 27.14 0.06
N TYR A 242 2.92 26.23 1.01
CA TYR A 242 3.91 26.40 2.07
C TYR A 242 5.19 25.58 1.86
N SER A 243 5.33 24.91 0.72
CA SER A 243 6.49 24.06 0.37
C SER A 243 6.90 23.12 1.51
N GLY A 244 5.95 22.35 2.06
CA GLY A 244 6.21 21.37 3.11
C GLY A 244 6.37 21.92 4.54
N TYR A 245 5.81 23.11 4.82
CA TYR A 245 5.74 23.75 6.15
C TYR A 245 7.12 23.94 6.81
N LYS A 246 7.99 24.77 6.24
CA LYS A 246 9.32 25.06 6.82
C LYS A 246 9.22 25.50 8.29
N PHE A 247 9.98 24.86 9.17
CA PHE A 247 10.01 25.17 10.60
C PHE A 247 10.51 26.58 10.87
N ALA A 248 11.42 27.12 10.05
CA ALA A 248 11.87 28.51 10.15
C ALA A 248 10.70 29.51 10.06
N LYS A 249 9.77 29.31 9.12
CA LYS A 249 8.58 30.16 8.95
C LYS A 249 7.58 30.00 10.09
N LEU A 250 7.45 28.79 10.63
CA LEU A 250 6.61 28.55 11.81
C LEU A 250 7.18 29.27 13.03
N ALA A 251 8.50 29.21 13.22
CA ALA A 251 9.17 29.88 14.32
C ALA A 251 9.06 31.41 14.24
N GLU A 252 9.12 31.98 13.03
CA GLU A 252 8.85 33.41 12.78
C GLU A 252 7.40 33.79 13.11
N PHE A 253 6.43 32.95 12.72
CA PHE A 253 5.02 33.18 13.04
C PHE A 253 4.75 33.22 14.55
N PHE A 254 5.39 32.36 15.34
CA PHE A 254 5.21 32.32 16.80
C PHE A 254 6.03 33.37 17.55
N ASN A 255 7.12 33.90 16.97
CA ASN A 255 7.94 34.94 17.59
C ASN A 255 8.34 36.04 16.60
N PRO A 256 7.41 36.93 16.22
CA PRO A 256 7.62 37.94 15.19
C PRO A 256 8.60 39.06 15.60
N THR A 257 8.89 39.23 16.89
CA THR A 257 9.79 40.28 17.42
C THR A 257 11.24 39.82 17.60
N GLY A 258 11.57 38.57 17.25
CA GLY A 258 12.90 37.98 17.46
C GLY A 258 14.00 38.41 16.47
N HIS A 259 13.73 39.37 15.58
CA HIS A 259 14.63 39.77 14.49
C HIS A 259 15.93 40.48 14.93
N GLU A 260 16.05 40.89 16.19
CA GLU A 260 17.16 41.76 16.61
C GLU A 260 18.48 41.03 16.91
N ASN A 261 18.50 39.70 17.01
CA ASN A 261 19.74 38.98 17.32
C ASN A 261 20.06 37.95 16.24
N SER A 262 21.25 38.08 15.65
CA SER A 262 21.84 37.29 14.56
C SER A 262 22.09 35.79 14.88
N SER A 263 21.31 35.18 15.79
CA SER A 263 21.36 33.75 16.06
C SER A 263 20.45 32.99 15.09
N PRO A 264 20.88 31.84 14.54
CA PRO A 264 20.02 30.99 13.73
C PRO A 264 18.79 30.60 14.54
N ASN A 265 17.61 30.82 13.97
CA ASN A 265 16.36 30.44 14.58
C ASN A 265 16.33 28.91 14.73
N TRP A 266 15.79 28.38 15.84
CA TRP A 266 15.67 26.93 16.06
C TRP A 266 14.94 26.23 14.90
N GLY A 267 14.05 26.94 14.21
CA GLY A 267 13.38 26.45 13.02
C GLY A 267 14.30 26.21 11.81
N GLU A 268 15.34 27.04 11.61
CA GLU A 268 16.33 26.83 10.55
C GLU A 268 17.19 25.61 10.85
N TRP A 269 17.58 25.43 12.11
CA TRP A 269 18.31 24.25 12.55
C TRP A 269 17.50 22.95 12.31
N LEU A 270 16.20 22.97 12.59
CA LEU A 270 15.32 21.81 12.34
C LEU A 270 15.14 21.54 10.84
N ASP A 271 15.03 22.57 10.02
CA ASP A 271 14.89 22.43 8.57
C ASP A 271 16.18 21.88 7.92
N ASP A 272 17.36 22.20 8.46
CA ASP A 272 18.66 21.64 8.02
C ASP A 272 18.74 20.12 8.28
N HIS A 273 18.05 19.64 9.32
CA HIS A 273 17.96 18.22 9.66
C HIS A 273 16.74 17.52 9.02
N GLY A 274 16.51 17.78 7.74
CA GLY A 274 15.37 17.24 6.95
C GLY A 274 15.52 15.78 6.48
N GLY A 275 16.61 15.10 6.84
CA GLY A 275 16.88 13.72 6.40
C GLY A 275 17.30 13.61 4.92
N ILE A 276 17.34 12.39 4.39
CA ILE A 276 17.74 12.12 2.99
C ILE A 276 16.74 12.72 2.00
N MET A 277 15.45 12.72 2.34
CA MET A 277 14.35 13.19 1.51
C MET A 277 13.57 14.29 2.23
N ALA A 278 14.19 15.47 2.31
CA ALA A 278 13.61 16.63 2.98
C ALA A 278 12.29 17.12 2.35
N ARG A 279 12.09 16.91 1.04
CA ARG A 279 10.88 17.27 0.30
C ARG A 279 9.80 16.20 0.40
N TRP A 280 9.34 15.94 1.62
CA TRP A 280 8.33 14.93 1.91
C TRP A 280 6.97 15.24 1.25
N GLU A 281 6.66 16.51 1.05
CA GLU A 281 5.39 17.03 0.55
C GLU A 281 5.04 16.57 -0.86
N ILE A 282 6.04 16.33 -1.71
CA ILE A 282 5.84 15.88 -3.11
C ILE A 282 5.25 14.48 -3.15
N LEU A 283 5.86 13.56 -2.40
CA LEU A 283 5.48 12.14 -2.36
C LEU A 283 4.22 11.93 -1.50
N PHE A 284 3.89 12.90 -0.65
CA PHE A 284 2.75 12.83 0.25
C PHE A 284 1.41 12.72 -0.50
N ASN A 285 1.34 13.13 -1.76
CA ASN A 285 0.16 12.95 -2.62
C ASN A 285 -0.29 11.48 -2.67
N LEU A 286 0.65 10.53 -2.71
CA LEU A 286 0.34 9.10 -2.67
C LEU A 286 -0.19 8.65 -1.31
N THR A 287 0.30 9.25 -0.23
CA THR A 287 -0.18 9.01 1.13
C THR A 287 -1.60 9.55 1.32
N VAL A 288 -1.91 10.72 0.78
CA VAL A 288 -3.27 11.30 0.78
C VAL A 288 -4.29 10.34 0.17
N LEU A 289 -3.96 9.70 -0.95
CA LEU A 289 -4.84 8.70 -1.55
C LEU A 289 -5.10 7.51 -0.61
N ARG A 290 -4.08 7.05 0.11
CA ARG A 290 -4.21 5.97 1.11
C ARG A 290 -5.06 6.39 2.30
N LEU A 291 -4.92 7.64 2.74
CA LEU A 291 -5.71 8.22 3.83
C LEU A 291 -7.20 8.33 3.43
N ILE A 292 -7.48 8.81 2.22
CA ILE A 292 -8.85 8.85 1.67
C ILE A 292 -9.43 7.43 1.59
N SER A 293 -8.68 6.48 1.02
CA SER A 293 -9.12 5.08 0.93
C SER A 293 -9.46 4.51 2.30
N PHE A 294 -8.59 4.70 3.29
CA PHE A 294 -8.82 4.24 4.66
C PHE A 294 -10.10 4.83 5.26
N ASN A 295 -10.33 6.14 5.11
CA ASN A 295 -11.52 6.78 5.67
C ASN A 295 -12.81 6.32 4.99
N MET A 296 -12.77 6.09 3.67
CA MET A 296 -13.91 5.58 2.91
C MET A 296 -14.20 4.10 3.26
N ASP A 297 -13.16 3.28 3.38
CA ASP A 297 -13.28 1.90 3.85
C ASP A 297 -13.83 1.84 5.27
N TYR A 298 -13.39 2.74 6.16
CA TYR A 298 -13.94 2.86 7.50
C TYR A 298 -15.42 3.27 7.49
N TYR A 299 -15.80 4.24 6.64
CA TYR A 299 -17.19 4.65 6.47
C TYR A 299 -18.10 3.50 6.01
N TRP A 300 -17.64 2.71 5.03
CA TRP A 300 -18.37 1.55 4.51
C TRP A 300 -18.19 0.27 5.30
N SER A 301 -17.33 0.25 6.33
CA SER A 301 -17.19 -0.90 7.19
C SER A 301 -18.55 -1.22 7.83
N PRO A 302 -19.06 -2.46 7.71
CA PRO A 302 -20.30 -2.83 8.38
C PRO A 302 -20.09 -2.65 9.88
N ILE A 303 -20.97 -1.86 10.50
CA ILE A 303 -21.03 -1.79 11.95
C ILE A 303 -21.50 -3.17 12.41
N GLN A 304 -20.73 -3.85 13.26
CA GLN A 304 -21.36 -4.74 14.22
C GLN A 304 -22.13 -3.81 15.14
N ASP A 305 -23.35 -3.47 14.77
CA ASP A 305 -24.19 -2.60 15.58
C ASP A 305 -24.17 -3.16 17.01
N GLU A 306 -24.02 -2.29 18.01
CA GLU A 306 -24.15 -2.67 19.42
C GLU A 306 -25.46 -3.45 19.65
N ALA A 307 -26.48 -3.23 18.81
CA ALA A 307 -27.72 -4.01 18.75
C ALA A 307 -27.48 -5.51 18.47
N THR A 308 -26.57 -5.87 17.56
CA THR A 308 -26.21 -7.27 17.27
C THR A 308 -25.42 -7.90 18.42
N ILE A 309 -24.63 -7.12 19.15
CA ILE A 309 -23.93 -7.60 20.36
C ILE A 309 -24.94 -7.88 21.48
N HIS A 310 -25.93 -7.02 21.67
CA HIS A 310 -27.00 -7.24 22.63
C HIS A 310 -27.91 -8.44 22.27
N GLU A 311 -28.26 -8.63 21.00
CA GLU A 311 -29.00 -9.84 20.56
C GLU A 311 -28.20 -11.13 20.75
N VAL A 312 -26.90 -11.14 20.40
CA VAL A 312 -26.04 -12.32 20.55
C VAL A 312 -25.78 -12.66 22.02
N ILE A 313 -25.76 -11.66 22.91
CA ILE A 313 -25.66 -11.86 24.36
C ILE A 313 -26.99 -12.36 24.94
N LEU A 314 -28.14 -11.81 24.53
CA LEU A 314 -29.46 -12.25 24.99
C LEU A 314 -29.79 -13.69 24.59
N VAL A 315 -29.46 -14.09 23.36
CA VAL A 315 -29.67 -15.47 22.86
C VAL A 315 -28.75 -16.49 23.55
N LYS A 316 -27.61 -16.07 24.12
CA LYS A 316 -26.69 -16.96 24.86
C LYS A 316 -26.97 -17.05 26.36
N ILE A 317 -27.69 -16.09 26.95
CA ILE A 317 -27.96 -16.05 28.40
C ILE A 317 -29.30 -16.69 28.77
N LEU A 318 -30.23 -16.84 27.82
CA LEU A 318 -31.47 -17.57 28.04
C LEU A 318 -31.32 -19.03 27.58
N PRO A 319 -31.17 -20.01 28.49
CA PRO A 319 -31.44 -21.39 28.14
C PRO A 319 -32.95 -21.51 27.91
N GLY A 320 -33.34 -22.00 26.73
CA GLY A 320 -34.68 -22.51 26.50
C GLY A 320 -34.97 -23.74 27.35
#